data_AF-A0A8X8ZHF5-F1
#
_entry.id   AF-A0A8X8ZHF5-F1
#
_cell.length_a   1.000
_cell.length_b   1.000
_cell.length_c   1.000
_cell.angle_alpha   90.00
_cell.angle_beta   90.00
_cell.angle_gamma   90.00
#
_symmetry.space_group_name_H-M   'P 1'
#
loop_
_entity.id
_entity.type
_entity.pdbx_description
1 polymer ?
#
loop_
_entity_poly.entity_id
_entity_poly.type
_entity_poly.pdbx_seq_one_letter_code
_entity_poly.pdbx_strand_id
1 'polypeptide(L)'
;MTGEMRRGGEFSILDTCYDLSGLNSVKVPTVSFRFSGGKKLPLRAENYLMPVDGRGKFCLAFAGTEESLSIIGNIQQQGTRVTFDLANKKIGFSPNKC
;
A
#
# COMPACT_ATOMS: atom_id res chain seq x y z
N MET A 1 5.37 -17.62 15.11
CA MET A 1 5.97 -16.57 15.95
C MET A 1 5.85 -15.25 15.20
N THR A 2 5.19 -14.24 15.78
CA THR A 2 5.22 -12.86 15.27
C THR A 2 6.57 -12.26 15.64
N GLY A 3 7.38 -11.89 14.65
CA GLY A 3 8.70 -11.29 14.86
C GLY A 3 8.70 -9.78 14.70
N GLU A 4 9.71 -9.12 15.26
CA GLU A 4 10.00 -7.71 14.96
C GLU A 4 10.50 -7.56 13.52
N MET A 5 10.07 -6.49 12.84
CA MET A 5 10.46 -6.22 11.45
C MET A 5 11.87 -5.63 11.43
N ARG A 6 12.86 -6.42 10.99
CA ARG A 6 14.24 -5.95 10.84
C ARG A 6 14.32 -5.01 9.65
N ARG A 7 15.01 -3.87 9.78
CA ARG A 7 15.21 -2.95 8.66
C ARG A 7 16.04 -3.63 7.56
N GLY A 8 15.57 -3.53 6.32
CA GLY A 8 16.31 -3.92 5.12
C GLY A 8 16.86 -2.67 4.41
N GLY A 9 17.85 -2.87 3.53
CA GLY A 9 18.32 -1.79 2.65
C GLY A 9 17.23 -1.32 1.69
N GLU A 10 17.39 -0.14 1.10
CA GLU A 10 16.46 0.43 0.13
C GLU A 10 16.28 -0.46 -1.12
N PHE A 11 15.21 -0.24 -1.88
CA PHE A 11 14.97 -0.95 -3.14
C PHE A 11 14.33 -0.03 -4.17
N SER A 12 15.05 0.25 -5.26
CA SER A 12 14.60 1.19 -6.29
C SER A 12 14.23 2.55 -5.65
N ILE A 13 13.03 3.06 -5.90
CA ILE A 13 12.52 4.32 -5.34
C ILE A 13 11.99 4.19 -3.89
N LEU A 14 11.98 2.98 -3.32
CA LEU A 14 11.45 2.74 -1.97
C LEU A 14 12.57 2.78 -0.93
N ASP A 15 12.49 3.74 -0.02
CA ASP A 15 13.48 4.02 1.04
C ASP A 15 13.29 3.18 2.32
N THR A 16 12.09 2.63 2.50
CA THR A 16 11.66 1.96 3.72
C THR A 16 11.37 0.51 3.44
N CYS A 17 12.31 -0.36 3.80
CA CYS A 17 12.22 -1.80 3.58
C CYS A 17 12.52 -2.59 4.85
N TYR A 18 12.03 -3.83 4.88
CA TYR A 18 12.17 -4.77 5.98
C TYR A 18 12.57 -6.15 5.46
N ASP A 19 13.42 -6.83 6.23
CA ASP A 19 13.72 -8.25 6.07
C ASP A 19 12.77 -9.04 6.97
N LEU A 20 11.84 -9.75 6.33
CA LEU A 20 10.85 -10.61 6.96
C LEU A 20 11.17 -12.10 6.72
N SER A 21 12.38 -12.42 6.23
CA SER A 21 12.79 -13.80 6.01
C SER A 21 12.71 -14.62 7.30
N GLY A 22 12.19 -15.84 7.20
CA GLY A 22 11.98 -16.72 8.36
C GLY A 22 10.78 -16.36 9.26
N LEU A 23 10.03 -15.30 8.96
CA LEU A 23 8.78 -14.97 9.66
C LEU A 23 7.57 -15.52 8.90
N ASN A 24 6.70 -16.24 9.61
CA ASN A 24 5.44 -16.75 9.02
C ASN A 24 4.33 -15.68 8.99
N SER A 25 4.40 -14.70 9.89
CA SER A 25 3.46 -13.59 9.94
C SER A 25 4.05 -12.39 10.69
N VAL A 26 3.59 -11.21 10.32
CA VAL A 26 3.94 -9.94 10.96
C VAL A 26 2.68 -9.13 11.24
N LYS A 27 2.72 -8.29 12.28
CA LYS A 27 1.69 -7.29 12.54
C LYS A 27 2.13 -5.97 11.93
N VAL A 28 1.24 -5.36 11.17
CA VAL A 28 1.47 -4.08 10.48
C VAL A 28 0.38 -3.09 10.88
N PRO A 29 0.67 -1.77 10.87
CA PRO A 29 -0.31 -0.75 11.25
C PRO A 29 -1.46 -0.69 10.23
N THR A 30 -2.65 -0.34 10.69
CA THR A 30 -3.78 -0.06 9.79
C THR A 30 -3.52 1.22 8.99
N VAL A 31 -3.63 1.14 7.67
CA VAL A 31 -3.48 2.29 6.76
C VAL A 31 -4.80 2.55 6.04
N SER A 32 -5.16 3.82 5.85
CA SER A 32 -6.35 4.20 5.08
C SER A 32 -6.16 5.54 4.39
N PHE A 33 -6.61 5.65 3.14
CA PHE A 33 -6.76 6.95 2.50
C PHE A 33 -8.02 7.63 3.00
N ARG A 34 -7.90 8.90 3.34
CA ARG A 34 -9.00 9.74 3.80
C ARG A 34 -9.28 10.80 2.75
N PHE A 35 -10.52 10.85 2.32
CA PHE A 35 -10.99 11.80 1.31
C PHE A 35 -11.90 12.84 1.97
N SER A 36 -12.17 13.92 1.24
CA SER A 36 -13.16 14.93 1.64
C SER A 36 -14.52 14.29 1.94
N GLY A 37 -15.31 14.95 2.79
CA GLY A 37 -16.63 14.44 3.20
C GLY A 37 -16.57 13.20 4.10
N GLY A 38 -15.43 12.95 4.76
CA GLY A 38 -15.27 11.89 5.76
C GLY A 38 -15.18 10.47 5.21
N LYS A 39 -15.06 10.32 3.88
CA LYS A 39 -14.94 9.01 3.23
C LYS A 39 -13.54 8.43 3.45
N LYS A 40 -13.46 7.11 3.59
CA LYS A 40 -12.21 6.39 3.83
C LYS A 40 -12.11 5.17 2.93
N LEU A 41 -10.92 4.92 2.40
CA LEU A 41 -10.56 3.67 1.75
C LEU A 41 -9.52 2.95 2.62
N PRO A 42 -9.90 1.91 3.38
CA PRO A 42 -8.93 1.08 4.08
C PRO A 42 -8.09 0.28 3.08
N LEU A 43 -6.79 0.22 3.33
CA LEU A 43 -5.85 -0.58 2.53
C LEU A 43 -5.56 -1.90 3.24
N ARG A 44 -5.44 -2.98 2.48
CA ARG A 44 -4.93 -4.26 3.00
C ARG A 44 -3.41 -4.18 3.10
N ALA A 45 -2.79 -5.07 3.88
CA ALA A 45 -1.34 -5.09 4.07
C ALA A 45 -0.58 -5.15 2.73
N GLU A 46 -1.11 -5.94 1.80
CA GLU A 46 -0.56 -6.15 0.46
C GLU A 46 -0.64 -4.89 -0.41
N ASN A 47 -1.49 -3.92 -0.05
CA ASN A 47 -1.63 -2.65 -0.76
C ASN A 47 -0.62 -1.59 -0.32
N TYR A 48 0.17 -1.84 0.73
CA TYR A 48 1.24 -0.93 1.15
C TYR A 48 2.55 -1.61 1.58
N LEU A 49 2.59 -2.93 1.71
CA LEU A 49 3.80 -3.68 2.00
C LEU A 49 4.05 -4.68 0.87
N MET A 50 4.94 -4.32 -0.05
CA MET A 50 5.16 -5.02 -1.31
C MET A 50 6.41 -5.92 -1.23
N PRO A 51 6.32 -7.20 -1.62
CA PRO A 51 7.51 -8.05 -1.77
C PRO A 51 8.37 -7.57 -2.94
N VAL A 52 9.69 -7.45 -2.75
CA VAL A 52 10.59 -6.85 -3.77
C VAL A 52 11.65 -7.79 -4.34
N ASP A 53 11.98 -8.90 -3.67
CA ASP A 53 13.08 -9.78 -4.11
C ASP A 53 12.77 -11.28 -4.04
N GLY A 54 11.53 -11.65 -3.69
CA GLY A 54 11.10 -13.05 -3.57
C GLY A 54 11.76 -13.84 -2.44
N ARG A 55 12.64 -13.23 -1.62
CA ARG A 55 13.40 -13.89 -0.54
C ARG A 55 13.02 -13.39 0.85
N GLY A 56 11.90 -12.69 0.96
CA GLY A 56 11.39 -12.16 2.23
C GLY A 56 11.70 -10.69 2.47
N LYS A 57 12.27 -9.96 1.50
CA LYS A 57 12.36 -8.50 1.56
C LYS A 57 11.03 -7.87 1.14
N PHE A 58 10.48 -7.03 2.01
CA PHE A 58 9.27 -6.26 1.74
C PHE A 58 9.54 -4.77 1.92
N CYS A 59 8.98 -3.93 1.07
CA CYS A 59 9.13 -2.48 1.17
C CYS A 59 7.77 -1.80 1.32
N LEU A 60 7.76 -0.70 2.06
CA LEU A 60 6.63 0.21 2.13
C LEU A 60 6.42 0.80 0.73
N ALA A 61 5.27 0.56 0.13
CA ALA A 61 4.96 0.94 -1.25
C ALA A 61 4.62 2.43 -1.41
N PHE A 62 5.32 3.30 -0.69
CA PHE A 62 5.21 4.75 -0.75
C PHE A 62 6.57 5.31 -1.15
N ALA A 63 6.57 6.16 -2.17
CA ALA A 63 7.73 6.90 -2.61
C ALA A 63 7.48 8.40 -2.36
N GLY A 64 8.50 9.10 -1.87
CA GLY A 64 8.47 10.55 -1.80
C GLY A 64 8.39 11.19 -3.19
N THR A 65 7.77 12.37 -3.26
CA THR A 65 7.74 13.20 -4.46
C THR A 65 7.91 14.66 -4.07
N GLU A 66 8.66 15.42 -4.86
CA GLU A 66 8.81 16.87 -4.72
C GLU A 66 7.61 17.63 -5.33
N GLU A 67 6.74 16.93 -6.07
CA GLU A 67 5.54 17.52 -6.66
C GLU A 67 4.42 17.64 -5.63
N SER A 68 3.52 18.61 -5.83
CA SER A 68 2.30 18.79 -5.02
C SER A 68 1.17 17.80 -5.38
N LEU A 69 1.51 16.65 -5.98
CA LEU A 69 0.60 15.62 -6.42
C LEU A 69 0.83 14.33 -5.61
N SER A 70 -0.26 13.65 -5.25
CA SER A 70 -0.20 12.27 -4.75
C SER A 70 -0.73 11.31 -5.82
N ILE A 71 0.00 10.22 -6.06
CA ILE A 71 -0.37 9.20 -7.05
C ILE A 71 -0.79 7.93 -6.32
N ILE A 72 -2.01 7.46 -6.58
CA ILE A 72 -2.45 6.12 -6.14
C ILE A 72 -2.01 5.11 -7.19
N GLY A 73 -0.87 4.46 -6.94
CA GLY A 73 -0.27 3.49 -7.84
C GLY A 73 -1.02 2.16 -7.94
N ASN A 74 -0.55 1.28 -8.81
CA ASN A 74 -1.14 -0.04 -9.05
C ASN A 74 -1.31 -0.86 -7.76
N ILE A 75 -0.27 -0.93 -6.93
CA ILE A 75 -0.26 -1.73 -5.69
C ILE A 75 -1.40 -1.29 -4.75
N GLN A 76 -1.64 0.01 -4.61
CA GLN A 76 -2.71 0.54 -3.78
C GLN A 76 -4.11 0.25 -4.34
N GLN A 77 -4.24 0.02 -5.65
CA GLN A 77 -5.52 -0.27 -6.31
C GLN A 77 -5.86 -1.78 -6.33
N GLN A 78 -4.89 -2.68 -6.14
CA GLN A 78 -5.12 -4.13 -6.25
C GLN A 78 -6.21 -4.64 -5.31
N GLY A 79 -7.18 -5.38 -5.86
CA GLY A 79 -8.35 -5.91 -5.15
C GLY A 79 -9.43 -4.87 -4.84
N THR A 80 -9.25 -3.62 -5.26
CA THR A 80 -10.25 -2.56 -5.17
C THR A 80 -10.77 -2.24 -6.57
N ARG A 81 -12.09 -2.25 -6.74
CA ARG A 81 -12.70 -1.74 -7.97
C ARG A 81 -12.77 -0.23 -7.90
N VAL A 82 -12.15 0.42 -8.88
CA VAL A 82 -12.22 1.87 -9.09
C VAL A 82 -13.25 2.15 -10.18
N THR A 83 -14.28 2.94 -9.85
CA THR A 83 -15.34 3.33 -10.78
C THR A 83 -15.23 4.80 -11.10
N PHE A 84 -15.28 5.13 -12.39
CA PHE A 84 -15.26 6.51 -12.89
C PHE A 84 -16.68 6.91 -13.30
N ASP A 85 -17.39 7.62 -12.41
CA ASP A 85 -18.69 8.20 -12.70
C ASP A 85 -18.49 9.59 -13.29
N LEU A 86 -18.29 9.63 -14.60
CA LEU A 86 -18.01 10.86 -15.34
C LEU A 86 -19.20 11.82 -15.36
N ALA A 87 -20.43 11.30 -15.39
CA ALA A 87 -21.64 12.10 -15.40
C ALA A 87 -21.80 12.90 -14.11
N ASN A 88 -21.47 12.31 -12.96
CA ASN A 88 -21.58 12.96 -11.65
C ASN A 88 -20.25 13.51 -11.12
N LYS A 89 -19.16 13.44 -11.90
CA LYS A 89 -17.80 13.87 -11.53
C LYS A 89 -17.31 13.22 -10.23
N LYS A 90 -17.47 11.90 -10.10
CA LYS A 90 -17.11 11.13 -8.90
C LYS A 90 -16.21 9.94 -9.23
N ILE A 91 -15.32 9.65 -8.30
CA ILE A 91 -14.58 8.39 -8.25
C ILE A 91 -15.15 7.54 -7.11
N GLY A 92 -15.46 6.29 -7.42
CA GLY A 92 -15.93 5.29 -6.46
C GLY A 92 -14.85 4.24 -6.18
N PHE A 93 -14.71 3.84 -4.92
CA PHE A 93 -13.82 2.76 -4.51
C PHE A 93 -14.64 1.65 -3.85
N SER A 94 -14.49 0.41 -4.32
CA SER A 94 -15.14 -0.77 -3.74
C SER A 94 -14.09 -1.84 -3.45
N PRO A 95 -13.62 -1.96 -2.18
CA PRO A 95 -12.66 -3.00 -1.78
C PRO A 95 -13.22 -4.41 -1.96
N ASN A 96 -12.33 -5.39 -2.12
CA ASN A 96 -12.65 -6.82 -2.24
C ASN A 96 -13.59 -7.13 -3.41
N LYS A 97 -13.31 -6.55 -4.59
CA LYS A 97 -14.13 -6.71 -5.80
C LYS A 97 -13.35 -7.23 -7.02
N CYS A 98 -12.26 -7.96 -6.79
CA CYS A 98 -11.47 -8.65 -7.80
C CYS A 98 -10.93 -9.97 -7.23
#